data_AF-A0A975RJJ7-F1
#
_entry.id   AF-A0A975RJJ7-F1
#
_cell.length_a   1.000
_cell.length_b   1.000
_cell.length_c   1.000
_cell.angle_alpha   90.00
_cell.angle_beta   90.00
_cell.angle_gamma   90.00
#
_symmetry.space_group_name_H-M   'P 1'
#
loop_
_entity.id
_entity.type
_entity.pdbx_description
1 polymer ?
#
loop_
_entity_poly.entity_id
_entity_poly.type
_entity_poly.pdbx_seq_one_letter_code
_entity_poly.pdbx_strand_id
1 'polypeptide(L)'
;MTHPDDTVRIACVLHRHPSRAGQWLASVICEEGPCRLLPEAPLDAVREAALAQAREMARQVRGRPVAVWTIEKSATPKLDQASVDELFASLNGREPDARRPRRSREGCLRHDMKRY
;
A
#
# COMPACT_ATOMS: atom_id res chain seq x y z
N MET A 1 -26.25 -7.68 5.60
CA MET A 1 -25.80 -6.28 5.73
C MET A 1 -24.33 -6.27 5.36
N THR A 2 -23.99 -5.81 4.16
CA THR A 2 -22.60 -5.75 3.69
C THR A 2 -21.99 -4.50 4.30
N HIS A 3 -21.07 -4.65 5.26
CA HIS A 3 -20.37 -3.50 5.83
C HIS A 3 -19.69 -2.71 4.70
N PRO A 4 -19.86 -1.38 4.61
CA PRO A 4 -19.24 -0.56 3.57
C PRO A 4 -17.71 -0.46 3.68
N ASP A 5 -17.09 -1.20 4.61
CA ASP A 5 -15.67 -1.15 4.94
C ASP A 5 -14.96 -2.49 4.68
N ASP A 6 -15.43 -3.28 3.71
CA ASP A 6 -14.82 -4.59 3.39
C ASP A 6 -13.47 -4.49 2.64
N THR A 7 -12.79 -3.34 2.75
CA THR A 7 -11.50 -3.10 2.09
C THR A 7 -10.36 -3.52 3.01
N VAL A 8 -9.61 -4.53 2.60
CA VAL A 8 -8.42 -4.97 3.33
C VAL A 8 -7.36 -3.88 3.23
N ARG A 9 -6.89 -3.40 4.38
CA ARG A 9 -5.87 -2.37 4.47
C ARG A 9 -4.48 -2.99 4.64
N ILE A 10 -3.53 -2.58 3.80
CA ILE A 10 -2.14 -3.04 3.85
C ILE A 10 -1.21 -1.82 3.90
N ALA A 11 -0.38 -1.73 4.93
CA ALA A 11 0.62 -0.69 5.08
C ALA A 11 2.03 -1.25 4.86
N CYS A 12 2.77 -0.65 3.94
CA CYS A 12 4.18 -0.91 3.67
C CYS A 12 5.01 0.18 4.36
N VAL A 13 5.67 -0.17 5.47
CA VAL A 13 6.48 0.76 6.26
C VAL A 13 7.95 0.59 5.97
N LEU A 14 8.52 1.55 5.24
CA LEU A 14 9.93 1.64 4.92
C LEU A 14 10.65 2.40 6.03
N HIS A 15 11.73 1.83 6.57
CA HIS A 15 12.54 2.49 7.58
C HIS A 15 14.04 2.24 7.37
N ARG A 16 14.87 3.19 7.80
CA ARG A 16 16.32 3.10 7.62
C ARG A 16 16.90 2.07 8.57
N HIS A 17 17.88 1.30 8.09
CA HIS A 17 18.62 0.39 8.95
C HIS A 17 19.46 1.21 9.96
N PRO A 18 19.38 0.92 11.27
CA PRO A 18 20.04 1.74 12.30
C PRO A 18 21.57 1.69 12.20
N SER A 19 22.13 0.59 11.69
CA SER A 19 23.58 0.36 11.65
C SER A 19 24.20 0.35 10.25
N ARG A 20 23.41 0.39 9.17
CA ARG A 20 23.91 0.23 7.80
C ARG A 20 23.43 1.37 6.92
N ALA A 21 24.35 2.29 6.61
CA ALA A 21 24.06 3.43 5.75
C ALA A 21 23.63 2.96 4.35
N GLY A 22 22.54 3.54 3.83
CA GLY A 22 21.98 3.18 2.52
C GLY A 22 21.14 1.90 2.49
N GLN A 23 21.08 1.15 3.59
CA GLN A 23 20.19 0.00 3.72
C GLN A 23 18.87 0.38 4.38
N TRP A 24 17.80 -0.20 3.86
CA TRP A 24 16.44 0.03 4.29
C TRP A 24 15.76 -1.29 4.59
N LEU A 25 14.87 -1.26 5.55
CA LEU A 25 14.02 -2.36 5.98
C LEU A 25 12.58 -2.03 5.62
N ALA A 26 11.79 -3.04 5.29
CA ALA A 26 10.35 -2.87 5.12
C ALA A 26 9.56 -3.82 6.01
N SER A 27 8.47 -3.29 6.56
CA SER A 27 7.45 -4.05 7.27
C SER A 27 6.15 -3.94 6.48
N VAL A 28 5.64 -5.06 6.01
CA VAL A 28 4.32 -5.14 5.36
C VAL A 28 3.31 -5.63 6.39
N ILE A 29 2.38 -4.75 6.74
CA ILE A 29 1.42 -4.93 7.82
C ILE A 29 0.03 -4.98 7.18
N CYS A 30 -0.75 -6.02 7.48
CA CYS A 30 -2.15 -6.10 7.10
C CYS A 30 -3.01 -5.89 8.34
N GLU A 31 -4.10 -5.14 8.20
CA GLU A 31 -5.04 -4.88 9.31
C GLU A 31 -5.63 -6.17 9.88
N GLU A 32 -5.91 -7.15 9.01
CA GLU A 32 -6.55 -8.41 9.39
C GLU A 32 -5.57 -9.55 9.73
N GLY A 33 -4.25 -9.35 9.57
CA GLY A 33 -3.34 -10.48 9.67
C GLY A 33 -1.88 -10.21 9.26
N PRO A 34 -1.11 -11.28 9.00
CA PRO A 34 0.29 -11.40 9.39
C PRO A 34 1.17 -10.24 8.94
N CYS A 35 2.02 -9.77 9.86
CA CYS A 35 3.09 -8.84 9.54
C CYS A 35 4.27 -9.60 8.90
N ARG A 36 4.75 -9.11 7.76
CA ARG A 36 5.94 -9.65 7.07
C ARG A 36 7.07 -8.63 7.16
N LEU A 37 8.20 -9.05 7.69
CA LEU A 37 9.45 -8.29 7.66
C LEU A 37 10.24 -8.70 6.41
N LEU A 38 10.68 -7.71 5.65
CA LEU A 38 11.50 -7.91 4.46
C LEU A 38 12.99 -7.75 4.78
N PRO A 39 13.87 -8.44 4.04
CA PRO A 39 15.30 -8.31 4.22
C PRO A 39 15.77 -6.88 3.95
N GLU A 40 16.89 -6.52 4.57
CA GLU A 40 17.56 -5.25 4.31
C GLU A 40 18.01 -5.14 2.84
N ALA A 41 17.68 -4.03 2.19
CA ALA A 41 18.05 -3.76 0.81
C ALA A 41 18.10 -2.24 0.55
N PRO A 42 18.65 -1.79 -0.59
CA PRO A 42 18.54 -0.40 -1.02
C PRO A 42 17.07 0.04 -1.11
N LEU A 43 16.80 1.34 -0.91
CA LEU A 43 15.45 1.93 -0.85
C LEU A 43 14.53 1.44 -2.00
N ASP A 44 15.05 1.44 -3.22
CA ASP A 44 14.30 1.05 -4.41
C ASP A 44 13.93 -0.45 -4.39
N ALA A 45 14.91 -1.31 -4.09
CA ALA A 45 14.70 -2.76 -3.98
C ALA A 45 13.75 -3.13 -2.84
N VAL A 46 13.86 -2.46 -1.69
CA VAL A 46 12.98 -2.73 -0.55
C VAL A 46 11.55 -2.24 -0.82
N ARG A 47 11.38 -1.14 -1.57
CA ARG A 47 10.08 -0.63 -1.99
C ARG A 47 9.39 -1.60 -2.95
N GLU A 48 10.12 -2.08 -3.95
CA GLU A 48 9.60 -3.07 -4.90
C GLU A 48 9.24 -4.38 -4.19
N ALA A 49 10.07 -4.84 -3.26
CA ALA A 49 9.78 -6.02 -2.44
C ALA A 49 8.54 -5.83 -1.55
N ALA A 50 8.38 -4.66 -0.92
CA ALA A 50 7.21 -4.34 -0.09
C ALA A 50 5.92 -4.34 -0.91
N LEU A 51 5.95 -3.73 -2.10
CA LEU A 51 4.83 -3.73 -3.02
C LEU A 51 4.51 -5.13 -3.55
N ALA A 52 5.52 -5.94 -3.87
CA ALA A 52 5.35 -7.32 -4.31
C ALA A 52 4.67 -8.16 -3.22
N GLN A 53 5.11 -8.04 -1.96
CA GLN A 53 4.52 -8.73 -0.83
C GLN A 53 3.09 -8.26 -0.54
N ALA A 54 2.82 -6.95 -0.58
CA ALA A 54 1.47 -6.41 -0.44
C ALA A 54 0.52 -6.93 -1.54
N ARG A 55 1.01 -7.06 -2.78
CA ARG A 55 0.25 -7.67 -3.89
C ARG A 55 -0.01 -9.16 -3.68
N GLU A 56 0.95 -9.90 -3.13
CA GLU A 56 0.77 -11.32 -2.77
C GLU A 56 -0.32 -11.47 -1.70
N MET A 57 -0.26 -10.67 -0.64
CA MET A 57 -1.28 -10.65 0.41
C MET A 57 -2.66 -10.25 -0.16
N ALA A 58 -2.68 -9.27 -1.06
CA ALA A 58 -3.89 -8.87 -1.77
C ALA A 58 -4.51 -10.01 -2.61
N ARG A 59 -3.71 -10.96 -3.11
CA ARG A 59 -4.22 -12.15 -3.82
C ARG A 59 -4.82 -13.19 -2.86
N GLN A 60 -4.38 -13.22 -1.61
CA GLN A 60 -4.87 -14.16 -0.61
C GLN A 60 -6.28 -13.80 -0.14
N VAL A 61 -6.63 -12.51 -0.11
CA VAL A 61 -7.93 -11.98 0.35
C VAL A 61 -9.06 -12.09 -0.71
N ARG A 62 -9.05 -13.19 -1.48
CA ARG A 62 -9.96 -13.57 -2.59
C ARG A 62 -11.25 -12.73 -2.71
N GLY A 63 -11.19 -11.66 -3.50
CA GLY A 63 -12.36 -10.90 -3.94
C GLY A 63 -12.69 -9.65 -3.13
N ARG A 64 -11.96 -9.37 -2.04
CA ARG A 64 -12.10 -8.13 -1.28
C ARG A 64 -11.30 -7.00 -1.93
N PRO A 65 -11.81 -5.76 -1.96
CA PRO A 65 -11.00 -4.60 -2.34
C PRO A 65 -9.80 -4.49 -1.40
N VAL A 66 -8.64 -4.09 -1.93
CA VAL A 66 -7.40 -3.94 -1.14
C VAL A 66 -6.82 -2.57 -1.37
N ALA A 67 -6.58 -1.85 -0.27
CA ALA A 67 -5.92 -0.56 -0.27
C ALA A 67 -4.50 -0.73 0.30
N VAL A 68 -3.51 -0.25 -0.45
CA VAL A 68 -2.09 -0.34 -0.08
C VAL A 68 -1.56 1.06 0.14
N TRP A 69 -0.85 1.28 1.25
CA TRP A 69 -0.17 2.55 1.52
C TRP A 69 1.33 2.30 1.69
N THR A 70 2.15 3.07 1.00
CA THR A 70 3.60 3.09 1.22
C THR A 70 3.94 4.28 2.09
N ILE A 71 4.56 4.04 3.25
CA ILE A 71 4.99 5.10 4.16
C ILE A 71 6.45 4.95 4.52
N GLU A 72 7.16 6.07 4.48
CA GLU A 72 8.53 6.17 4.97
C GLU A 72 8.50 6.65 6.43
N LYS A 73 9.16 5.93 7.34
CA LYS A 73 9.35 6.32 8.73
C LYS A 73 10.83 6.25 9.09
N SER A 74 11.31 7.24 9.82
CA SER A 74 12.71 7.25 10.29
C SER A 74 12.98 6.23 11.39
N ALA A 75 11.94 5.80 12.12
CA ALA A 75 12.01 4.81 13.17
C ALA A 75 11.31 3.51 12.78
N THR A 76 11.83 2.38 13.28
CA THR A 76 11.20 1.06 13.14
C THR A 76 9.80 1.10 13.77
N PRO A 77 8.75 0.72 13.01
CA PRO A 77 7.40 0.67 13.57
C PRO A 77 7.30 -0.41 14.65
N LYS A 78 6.61 -0.09 15.74
CA LYS A 78 6.18 -1.11 16.70
C LYS A 78 5.10 -1.95 16.03
N LEU A 79 5.24 -3.28 16.08
CA LEU A 79 4.28 -4.24 15.51
C LEU A 79 3.25 -4.72 16.54
N ASP A 80 3.01 -3.94 17.59
CA ASP A 80 1.93 -4.20 18.55
C ASP A 80 0.58 -3.77 17.97
N GLN A 81 -0.51 -4.46 18.36
CA GLN A 81 -1.84 -4.22 17.85
C GLN A 81 -2.28 -2.75 17.99
N ALA A 82 -1.96 -2.07 19.10
CA ALA A 82 -2.30 -0.67 19.29
C ALA A 82 -1.57 0.25 18.29
N SER A 83 -0.28 -0.01 18.04
CA SER A 83 0.51 0.76 17.07
C SER A 83 0.08 0.52 15.62
N VAL A 84 -0.41 -0.68 15.31
CA VAL A 84 -1.00 -1.02 14.01
C VAL A 84 -2.33 -0.30 13.82
N ASP A 85 -3.19 -0.28 14.84
CA ASP A 85 -4.47 0.42 14.80
C ASP A 85 -4.28 1.93 14.60
N GLU A 86 -3.39 2.55 15.37
CA GLU A 86 -3.03 3.97 15.22
C GLU A 86 -2.46 4.29 13.83
N LEU A 87 -1.69 3.35 13.25
CA LEU A 87 -1.16 3.49 11.91
C LEU A 87 -2.29 3.55 10.88
N PHE A 88 -3.22 2.59 10.90
CA PHE A 88 -4.34 2.55 9.96
C PHE A 88 -5.34 3.70 10.20
N ALA A 89 -5.57 4.10 11.44
CA ALA A 89 -6.35 5.29 11.77
C ALA A 89 -5.75 6.56 11.13
N SER A 90 -4.42 6.70 11.15
CA SER A 90 -3.70 7.79 10.49
C SER A 90 -3.76 7.73 8.96
N LEU A 91 -3.98 6.54 8.39
CA LEU A 91 -4.11 6.31 6.95
C LEU A 91 -5.55 6.46 6.45
N ASN A 92 -6.57 6.42 7.34
CA ASN A 92 -7.98 6.46 6.99
C ASN A 92 -8.41 7.78 6.29
N GLY A 93 -7.62 8.85 6.42
CA GLY A 93 -7.79 10.12 5.70
C GLY A 93 -6.83 10.33 4.52
N ARG A 94 -6.00 9.34 4.18
CA ARG A 94 -4.98 9.43 3.13
C ARG A 94 -5.34 8.56 1.93
N GLU A 95 -5.17 9.09 0.73
CA GLU A 95 -5.34 8.30 -0.48
C GLU A 95 -4.32 7.13 -0.51
N PRO A 96 -4.78 5.90 -0.79
CA PRO A 96 -3.88 4.77 -0.97
C PRO A 96 -2.93 5.01 -2.13
N ASP A 97 -1.76 4.37 -2.07
CA ASP A 97 -0.73 4.35 -3.11
C ASP A 97 -1.34 3.64 -4.32
N ALA A 98 -2.02 4.43 -5.15
CA ALA A 98 -3.04 3.96 -6.06
C ALA A 98 -2.57 2.72 -6.84
N ARG A 99 -3.36 1.64 -6.79
CA ARG A 99 -3.53 0.84 -8.01
C ARG A 99 -4.04 1.84 -9.03
N ARG A 100 -3.17 2.38 -9.90
CA ARG A 100 -3.57 3.18 -11.06
C ARG A 100 -4.89 2.61 -11.59
N PRO A 101 -6.04 3.27 -11.41
CA PRO A 101 -7.08 3.08 -12.38
C PRO A 101 -6.51 3.76 -13.62
N ARG A 102 -6.07 2.99 -14.61
CA ARG A 102 -6.09 3.51 -15.97
C ARG A 102 -7.56 3.75 -16.33
N ARG A 103 -8.08 4.86 -15.84
CA ARG A 103 -9.23 5.57 -16.40
C ARG A 103 -8.81 7.03 -16.47
N SER A 104 -7.83 7.31 -17.32
CA SER A 104 -7.96 8.49 -18.18
C SER A 104 -9.21 8.24 -19.03
N ARG A 105 -10.36 8.65 -18.50
CA ARG A 105 -11.59 8.81 -19.25
C ARG A 105 -11.50 10.17 -19.95
N GLU A 106 -10.45 10.36 -20.73
CA GLU A 106 -10.33 11.44 -21.70
C GLU A 106 -10.37 10.79 -23.08
N GLY A 107 -11.46 11.05 -23.79
CA GLY A 107 -11.82 10.33 -25.02
C GLY A 107 -13.33 10.20 -25.23
N CYS A 108 -14.16 11.02 -24.58
CA CYS A 108 -15.48 11.34 -25.10
C CYS A 108 -15.28 12.33 -26.28
N LEU A 109 -14.91 11.83 -27.45
CA LEU A 109 -15.08 12.53 -28.72
C LEU A 109 -15.80 11.57 -29.67
N ARG A 110 -17.09 11.35 -29.40
CA ARG A 110 -18.01 10.88 -30.42
C ARG A 110 -18.63 12.09 -31.12
N HIS A 111 -18.70 11.95 -32.43
CA HIS A 111 -19.58 12.58 -33.40
C HIS A 111 -19.19 13.93 -34.02
N ASP A 112 -18.80 13.80 -35.29
CA ASP A 112 -19.50 14.38 -36.44
C ASP A 112 -19.94 15.84 -36.34
N MET A 113 -19.13 16.73 -36.93
CA MET A 113 -19.68 17.87 -37.65
C MET A 113 -18.67 18.50 -38.62
N LYS A 114 -18.85 18.21 -39.91
CA LYS A 114 -18.60 19.09 -41.08
C LYS A 114 -19.14 18.32 -42.28
N ARG A 115 -20.35 18.57 -42.82
CA ARG A 115 -20.76 19.78 -43.55
C ARG A 115 -19.56 20.50 -44.16
N TYR A 116 -19.20 20.16 -45.39
CA TYR A 116 -19.51 20.94 -46.59
C TYR A 116 -19.13 20.13 -47.82
#